data_AF-A0A1A9QZV9-F1
#
_entry.id   AF-A0A1A9QZV9-F1
#
_cell.length_a   1.000
_cell.length_b   1.000
_cell.length_c   1.000
_cell.angle_alpha   90.00
_cell.angle_beta   90.00
_cell.angle_gamma   90.00
#
_symmetry.space_group_name_H-M   'P 1'
#
loop_
_entity.id
_entity.type
_entity.pdbx_description
1 polymer ?
#
loop_
_entity_poly.entity_id
_entity_poly.type
_entity_poly.pdbx_seq_one_letter_code
_entity_poly.pdbx_strand_id
1 'polypeptide(L)'
;MREAWYVPYHASDLVGKRVIVLAPHPDDEVFGCGGALAHLVAQGAEIQVIIATQGPQAALRLCESKKAAQLLGYPAPINWEFTDRGLEEAREALTQQLLETLLEFQPDLLLAPSCWEMHPDHRAACDAALQAGARFVEQSDVPLNIALYEIGVPLSANQLVDISSVSALKAEAMTCFASQLAEQRYAEQITGLNQYRSYTLGLGVTAAEAFHIVFADAVSATVTLPSVQDQALLRCEKALQQSQLEYTHHIDSLQSDKAVLQKALKDSQHARQEAEQTLQAIYATRSWRWLSRLKYLLGRG
;
A
#
# COMPACT_ATOMS: atom_id res chain seq x y z
N MET A 1 2.16 -3.15 17.40
CA MET A 1 2.38 -4.58 17.71
C MET A 1 3.53 -5.07 16.83
N ARG A 2 4.47 -5.87 17.35
CA ARG A 2 5.70 -6.29 16.63
C ARG A 2 5.39 -7.19 15.43
N GLU A 3 4.21 -7.82 15.46
CA GLU A 3 3.63 -8.67 14.43
C GLU A 3 3.42 -7.91 13.11
N ALA A 4 3.16 -6.59 13.16
CA ALA A 4 2.99 -5.75 11.98
C ALA A 4 4.28 -5.60 11.13
N TRP A 5 5.43 -5.99 11.67
CA TRP A 5 6.69 -6.04 10.92
C TRP A 5 6.74 -7.17 9.90
N TYR A 6 5.98 -8.25 10.13
CA TYR A 6 6.00 -9.44 9.28
C TYR A 6 4.86 -9.45 8.26
N VAL A 7 3.76 -8.77 8.55
CA VAL A 7 2.57 -8.75 7.69
C VAL A 7 1.76 -7.47 7.92
N PRO A 8 1.13 -6.87 6.90
CA PRO A 8 0.31 -5.67 7.07
C PRO A 8 -0.96 -5.95 7.89
N TYR A 9 -1.43 -4.94 8.64
CA TYR A 9 -2.68 -4.97 9.42
C TYR A 9 -3.74 -4.00 8.88
N HIS A 10 -3.47 -3.42 7.71
CA HIS A 10 -4.37 -2.58 6.97
C HIS A 10 -4.28 -2.98 5.50
N ALA A 11 -5.39 -2.75 4.79
CA ALA A 11 -5.42 -2.84 3.34
C ALA A 11 -5.27 -1.43 2.75
N SER A 12 -4.64 -1.35 1.59
CA SER A 12 -4.60 -0.17 0.73
C SER A 12 -4.67 -0.63 -0.71
N ASP A 13 -5.29 0.17 -1.57
CA ASP A 13 -5.36 -0.13 -3.00
C ASP A 13 -3.99 0.02 -3.67
N LEU A 14 -3.78 -0.72 -4.76
CA LEU A 14 -2.73 -0.37 -5.71
C LEU A 14 -3.14 0.91 -6.44
N VAL A 15 -2.18 1.79 -6.67
CA VAL A 15 -2.38 3.04 -7.41
C VAL A 15 -1.44 3.03 -8.61
N GLY A 16 -2.03 3.16 -9.80
CA GLY A 16 -1.32 3.30 -11.07
C GLY A 16 -2.27 3.78 -12.14
N LYS A 17 -1.87 4.78 -12.92
CA LYS A 17 -2.67 5.27 -14.06
C LYS A 17 -2.35 4.50 -15.32
N ARG A 18 -1.13 3.99 -15.45
CA ARG A 18 -0.64 3.26 -16.62
C ARG A 18 0.08 2.03 -16.12
N VAL A 19 -0.57 0.89 -16.31
CA VAL A 19 -0.22 -0.36 -15.64
C VAL A 19 0.21 -1.39 -16.67
N ILE A 20 1.39 -1.99 -16.46
CA ILE A 20 1.79 -3.22 -17.16
C ILE A 20 1.69 -4.39 -16.20
N VAL A 21 1.16 -5.52 -16.68
CA VAL A 21 1.24 -6.82 -16.00
C VAL A 21 2.08 -7.75 -16.85
N LEU A 22 3.19 -8.23 -16.32
CA LEU A 22 3.95 -9.33 -16.91
C LEU A 22 3.49 -10.64 -16.29
N ALA A 23 2.78 -11.46 -17.05
CA ALA A 23 2.35 -12.79 -16.66
C ALA A 23 3.11 -13.85 -17.48
N PRO A 24 3.84 -14.79 -16.85
CA PRO A 24 4.54 -15.85 -17.57
C PRO A 24 3.62 -16.70 -18.43
N HIS A 25 2.47 -17.13 -17.87
CA HIS A 25 1.50 -17.99 -18.55
C HIS A 25 0.09 -17.37 -18.56
N PRO A 26 -0.79 -17.81 -19.48
CA PRO A 26 -2.17 -17.36 -19.49
C PRO A 26 -2.96 -17.98 -18.33
N ASP A 27 -3.24 -17.16 -17.30
CA ASP A 27 -3.96 -17.43 -16.03
C ASP A 27 -3.33 -16.66 -14.87
N ASP A 28 -2.00 -16.55 -14.88
CA ASP A 28 -1.17 -15.91 -13.86
C ASP A 28 -1.65 -14.48 -13.51
N GLU A 29 -2.05 -13.69 -14.51
CA GLU A 29 -2.57 -12.33 -14.32
C GLU A 29 -3.88 -12.33 -13.52
N VAL A 30 -4.75 -13.32 -13.76
CA VAL A 30 -6.07 -13.40 -13.14
C VAL A 30 -5.95 -14.05 -11.76
N PHE A 31 -5.20 -15.14 -11.65
CA PHE A 31 -5.01 -15.87 -10.39
C PHE A 31 -4.23 -15.01 -9.39
N GLY A 32 -3.16 -14.37 -9.84
CA GLY A 32 -2.30 -13.58 -8.97
C GLY A 32 -2.89 -12.23 -8.57
N CYS A 33 -3.44 -11.48 -9.52
CA CYS A 33 -3.82 -10.08 -9.30
C CYS A 33 -5.15 -9.65 -9.93
N GLY A 34 -6.03 -10.59 -10.29
CA GLY A 34 -7.30 -10.27 -10.97
C GLY A 34 -8.23 -9.35 -10.17
N GLY A 35 -8.20 -9.42 -8.83
CA GLY A 35 -8.98 -8.51 -7.98
C GLY A 35 -8.43 -7.08 -8.01
N ALA A 36 -7.11 -6.93 -7.88
CA ALA A 36 -6.44 -5.65 -8.03
C ALA A 36 -6.62 -5.06 -9.43
N LEU A 37 -6.60 -5.87 -10.49
CA LEU A 37 -6.87 -5.42 -11.84
C LEU A 37 -8.30 -4.87 -11.99
N ALA A 38 -9.30 -5.54 -11.41
CA ALA A 38 -10.67 -5.02 -11.41
C ALA A 38 -10.78 -3.64 -10.73
N HIS A 39 -10.05 -3.44 -9.62
CA HIS A 39 -9.98 -2.13 -8.96
C HIS A 39 -9.28 -1.08 -9.81
N LEU A 40 -8.13 -1.40 -10.42
CA LEU A 40 -7.40 -0.50 -11.30
C LEU A 40 -8.24 -0.07 -12.51
N VAL A 41 -9.00 -1.00 -13.11
CA VAL A 41 -9.99 -0.70 -14.16
C VAL A 41 -11.05 0.28 -13.64
N ALA A 42 -11.62 0.03 -12.46
CA ALA A 42 -12.62 0.91 -11.86
C ALA A 42 -12.07 2.32 -11.53
N GLN A 43 -10.76 2.42 -11.27
CA GLN A 43 -10.04 3.68 -11.08
C GLN A 43 -9.70 4.38 -12.41
N GLY A 44 -9.97 3.77 -13.56
CA GLY A 44 -9.70 4.33 -14.89
C GLY A 44 -8.25 4.17 -15.35
N ALA A 45 -7.52 3.18 -14.82
CA ALA A 45 -6.17 2.88 -15.26
C ALA A 45 -6.15 2.36 -16.70
N GLU A 46 -5.14 2.79 -17.47
CA GLU A 46 -4.78 2.20 -18.75
C GLU A 46 -3.94 0.95 -18.49
N ILE A 47 -4.45 -0.24 -18.87
CA ILE A 47 -3.83 -1.52 -18.52
C ILE A 47 -3.35 -2.24 -19.78
N GLN A 48 -2.09 -2.71 -19.75
CA GLN A 48 -1.54 -3.68 -20.69
C GLN A 48 -1.14 -4.95 -19.96
N VAL A 49 -1.74 -6.08 -20.33
CA VAL A 49 -1.34 -7.41 -19.84
C VAL A 49 -0.51 -8.09 -20.91
N ILE A 50 0.64 -8.62 -20.51
CA ILE A 50 1.60 -9.34 -21.35
C ILE A 50 1.64 -10.79 -20.89
N ILE A 51 1.32 -11.72 -21.78
CA ILE A 51 1.56 -13.15 -21.59
C ILE A 51 2.88 -13.51 -22.24
N ALA A 52 3.89 -13.89 -21.46
CA ALA A 52 5.26 -14.03 -21.94
C ALA A 52 5.48 -15.29 -22.78
N THR A 53 4.91 -16.42 -22.34
CA THR A 53 5.26 -17.74 -22.89
C THR A 53 4.15 -18.38 -23.73
N GLN A 54 4.58 -19.28 -24.62
CA GLN A 54 3.69 -20.20 -25.34
C GLN A 54 3.98 -21.63 -24.89
N GLY A 55 3.05 -22.19 -24.10
CA GLY A 55 3.08 -23.56 -23.63
C GLY A 55 2.09 -24.50 -24.35
N PRO A 56 1.89 -25.71 -23.81
CA PRO A 56 0.86 -26.62 -24.30
C PRO A 56 -0.52 -25.94 -24.33
N GLN A 57 -1.25 -26.13 -25.42
CA GLN A 57 -2.57 -25.53 -25.63
C GLN A 57 -2.58 -23.99 -25.55
N ALA A 58 -1.46 -23.31 -25.85
CA ALA A 58 -1.33 -21.85 -25.77
C ALA A 58 -2.47 -21.08 -26.46
N ALA A 59 -2.89 -21.51 -27.66
CA ALA A 59 -3.99 -20.85 -28.37
C ALA A 59 -5.32 -20.93 -27.62
N LEU A 60 -5.62 -22.06 -26.98
CA LEU A 60 -6.83 -22.23 -26.17
C LEU A 60 -6.73 -21.40 -24.89
N ARG A 61 -5.62 -21.54 -24.15
CA ARG A 61 -5.39 -20.81 -22.89
C ARG A 61 -5.38 -19.29 -23.09
N LEU A 62 -4.83 -18.80 -24.21
CA LEU A 62 -4.90 -17.39 -24.57
C LEU A 62 -6.34 -16.94 -24.87
N CYS A 63 -7.16 -17.79 -25.48
CA CYS A 63 -8.60 -17.50 -25.63
C CYS A 63 -9.32 -17.45 -24.27
N GLU A 64 -8.95 -18.29 -23.32
CA GLU A 64 -9.47 -18.29 -21.95
C GLU A 64 -9.08 -17.00 -21.21
N SER A 65 -7.81 -16.61 -21.29
CA SER A 65 -7.28 -15.35 -20.73
C SER A 65 -7.98 -14.13 -21.34
N LYS A 66 -8.23 -14.11 -22.66
CA LYS A 66 -9.02 -13.04 -23.32
C LYS A 66 -10.46 -12.93 -22.81
N LYS A 67 -11.10 -14.06 -22.48
CA LYS A 67 -12.45 -14.05 -21.87
C LYS A 67 -12.42 -13.50 -20.46
N ALA A 68 -11.43 -13.90 -19.67
CA ALA A 68 -11.24 -13.38 -18.31
C ALA A 68 -10.95 -11.86 -18.33
N ALA A 69 -10.13 -11.39 -19.27
CA ALA A 69 -9.85 -9.98 -19.51
C ALA A 69 -11.13 -9.18 -19.79
N GLN A 70 -12.00 -9.71 -20.67
CA GLN A 70 -13.28 -9.09 -20.97
C GLN A 70 -14.19 -8.98 -19.74
N LEU A 71 -14.21 -10.00 -18.88
CA LEU A 71 -14.99 -9.98 -17.64
C LEU A 71 -14.44 -8.97 -16.63
N LEU A 72 -13.12 -8.91 -16.46
CA LEU A 72 -12.45 -8.01 -15.53
C LEU A 72 -12.35 -6.56 -16.05
N GLY A 73 -12.62 -6.34 -17.34
CA GLY A 73 -12.74 -5.01 -17.95
C GLY A 73 -11.44 -4.40 -18.45
N TYR A 74 -10.36 -5.20 -18.62
CA TYR A 74 -9.11 -4.75 -19.21
C TYR A 74 -8.93 -5.24 -20.67
N PRO A 75 -8.07 -4.61 -21.48
CA PRO A 75 -7.84 -5.00 -22.87
C PRO A 75 -7.35 -6.44 -23.04
N ALA A 76 -7.57 -7.01 -24.23
CA ALA A 76 -7.06 -8.35 -24.55
C ALA A 76 -5.54 -8.44 -24.35
N PRO A 77 -5.02 -9.50 -23.68
CA PRO A 77 -3.59 -9.63 -23.43
C PRO A 77 -2.75 -9.71 -24.71
N ILE A 78 -1.59 -9.07 -24.66
CA ILE A 78 -0.54 -9.13 -25.68
C ILE A 78 0.27 -10.40 -25.43
N ASN A 79 0.43 -11.22 -26.45
CA ASN A 79 1.15 -12.47 -26.34
C ASN A 79 2.56 -12.32 -26.92
N TRP A 80 3.57 -12.74 -26.17
CA TRP A 80 4.93 -12.91 -26.65
C TRP A 80 5.18 -14.38 -27.04
N GLU A 81 6.41 -14.68 -27.50
CA GLU A 81 6.75 -15.97 -28.10
C GLU A 81 7.89 -16.68 -27.37
N PHE A 82 8.07 -16.40 -26.07
CA PHE A 82 9.04 -17.14 -25.29
C PHE A 82 8.58 -18.59 -25.07
N THR A 83 9.53 -19.50 -24.97
CA THR A 83 9.25 -20.91 -24.71
C THR A 83 8.83 -21.10 -23.25
N ASP A 84 7.73 -21.82 -23.02
CA ASP A 84 7.31 -22.29 -21.69
C ASP A 84 8.43 -23.12 -21.03
N ARG A 85 8.70 -22.84 -19.75
CA ARG A 85 9.83 -23.30 -18.95
C ARG A 85 11.20 -22.87 -19.44
N GLY A 86 11.28 -21.89 -20.34
CA GLY A 86 12.52 -21.38 -20.94
C GLY A 86 12.84 -19.93 -20.58
N LEU A 87 12.09 -19.29 -19.67
CA LEU A 87 12.34 -17.89 -19.32
C LEU A 87 13.64 -17.70 -18.54
N GLU A 88 14.12 -18.74 -17.83
CA GLU A 88 15.38 -18.66 -17.10
C GLU A 88 16.57 -18.49 -18.06
N GLU A 89 16.61 -19.27 -19.14
CA GLU A 89 17.62 -19.17 -20.20
C GLU A 89 17.43 -17.92 -21.07
N ALA A 90 16.17 -17.53 -21.32
CA ALA A 90 15.83 -16.35 -22.13
C ALA A 90 15.80 -15.04 -21.33
N ARG A 91 16.26 -15.04 -20.07
CA ARG A 91 16.08 -13.95 -19.12
C ARG A 91 16.53 -12.58 -19.64
N GLU A 92 17.72 -12.48 -20.24
CA GLU A 92 18.20 -11.18 -20.76
C GLU A 92 17.33 -10.69 -21.93
N ALA A 93 16.87 -11.61 -22.79
CA ALA A 93 15.96 -11.26 -23.88
C ALA A 93 14.58 -10.82 -23.34
N LEU A 94 14.07 -11.49 -22.30
CA LEU A 94 12.85 -11.09 -21.59
C LEU A 94 13.00 -9.70 -20.96
N THR A 95 14.11 -9.45 -20.25
CA THR A 95 14.43 -8.14 -19.65
C THR A 95 14.47 -7.05 -20.71
N GLN A 96 15.14 -7.29 -21.83
CA GLN A 96 15.28 -6.31 -22.90
C GLN A 96 13.94 -5.99 -23.56
N GLN A 97 13.15 -7.01 -23.90
CA GLN A 97 11.83 -6.83 -24.49
C GLN A 97 10.84 -6.14 -23.53
N LEU A 98 10.91 -6.46 -22.24
CA LEU A 98 10.14 -5.75 -21.22
C LEU A 98 10.57 -4.29 -21.11
N LEU A 99 11.87 -4.00 -21.06
CA LEU A 99 12.38 -2.63 -21.01
C LEU A 99 11.88 -1.80 -22.20
N GLU A 100 11.94 -2.33 -23.42
CA GLU A 100 11.41 -1.67 -24.62
C GLU A 100 9.91 -1.35 -24.47
N THR A 101 9.15 -2.30 -23.94
CA THR A 101 7.70 -2.12 -23.68
C THR A 101 7.45 -1.08 -22.59
N LEU A 102 8.24 -1.06 -21.51
CA LEU A 102 8.16 -0.04 -20.47
C LEU A 102 8.49 1.34 -21.03
N LEU A 103 9.51 1.47 -21.88
CA LEU A 103 9.90 2.75 -22.49
C LEU A 103 8.87 3.27 -23.50
N GLU A 104 8.19 2.38 -24.23
CA GLU A 104 7.09 2.76 -25.12
C GLU A 104 5.85 3.17 -24.33
N PHE A 105 5.47 2.34 -23.35
CA PHE A 105 4.22 2.52 -22.61
C PHE A 105 4.34 3.48 -21.42
N GLN A 106 5.54 3.81 -20.93
CA GLN A 106 5.76 4.72 -19.80
C GLN A 106 4.80 4.48 -18.61
N PRO A 107 4.78 3.25 -18.03
CA PRO A 107 3.91 2.92 -16.89
C PRO A 107 4.40 3.56 -15.59
N ASP A 108 3.46 3.79 -14.67
CA ASP A 108 3.75 4.14 -13.27
C ASP A 108 3.61 2.94 -12.31
N LEU A 109 3.11 1.80 -12.81
CA LEU A 109 2.99 0.55 -12.07
C LEU A 109 3.27 -0.68 -12.96
N LEU A 110 4.18 -1.55 -12.51
CA LEU A 110 4.47 -2.85 -13.13
C LEU A 110 4.10 -3.98 -12.16
N LEU A 111 3.25 -4.91 -12.57
CA LEU A 111 2.94 -6.12 -11.83
C LEU A 111 3.71 -7.30 -12.42
N ALA A 112 4.29 -8.14 -11.58
CA ALA A 112 4.97 -9.38 -11.97
C ALA A 112 4.88 -10.43 -10.86
N PRO A 113 5.10 -11.72 -11.14
CA PRO A 113 5.14 -12.75 -10.11
C PRO A 113 6.25 -12.51 -9.08
N SER A 114 6.08 -13.09 -7.91
CA SER A 114 7.04 -13.08 -6.82
C SER A 114 8.32 -13.88 -7.12
N CYS A 115 9.46 -13.42 -6.59
CA CYS A 115 10.72 -14.18 -6.60
C CYS A 115 10.69 -15.47 -5.77
N TRP A 116 9.71 -15.62 -4.86
CA TRP A 116 9.55 -16.80 -4.00
C TRP A 116 8.67 -17.88 -4.63
N GLU A 117 8.20 -17.67 -5.86
CA GLU A 117 7.40 -18.65 -6.60
C GLU A 117 8.15 -19.95 -6.84
N MET A 118 7.40 -21.06 -6.81
CA MET A 118 7.96 -22.39 -7.07
C MET A 118 8.30 -22.61 -8.55
N HIS A 119 7.56 -21.97 -9.46
CA HIS A 119 7.77 -22.12 -10.91
C HIS A 119 9.00 -21.31 -11.37
N PRO A 120 9.94 -21.90 -12.15
CA PRO A 120 11.13 -21.19 -12.61
C PRO A 120 10.80 -19.95 -13.46
N ASP A 121 9.81 -20.05 -14.35
CA ASP A 121 9.41 -18.91 -15.19
C ASP A 121 8.86 -17.73 -14.40
N HIS A 122 8.19 -17.99 -13.26
CA HIS A 122 7.72 -16.91 -12.38
C HIS A 122 8.90 -16.16 -11.77
N ARG A 123 9.93 -16.89 -11.30
CA ARG A 123 11.14 -16.28 -10.75
C ARG A 123 11.94 -15.53 -11.82
N ALA A 124 12.03 -16.08 -13.03
CA ALA A 124 12.69 -15.42 -14.16
C ALA A 124 11.96 -14.12 -14.58
N ALA A 125 10.62 -14.14 -14.59
CA ALA A 125 9.82 -12.95 -14.85
C ALA A 125 9.96 -11.89 -13.74
N CYS A 126 10.03 -12.30 -12.47
CA CYS A 126 10.34 -11.40 -11.37
C CYS A 126 11.70 -10.70 -11.58
N ASP A 127 12.74 -11.48 -11.91
CA ASP A 127 14.08 -10.93 -12.11
C ASP A 127 14.12 -9.97 -13.32
N ALA A 128 13.48 -10.36 -14.43
CA ALA A 128 13.34 -9.49 -15.59
C ALA A 128 12.57 -8.20 -15.27
N ALA A 129 11.49 -8.27 -14.49
CA ALA A 129 10.73 -7.10 -14.07
C ALA A 129 11.56 -6.13 -13.22
N LEU A 130 12.32 -6.64 -12.26
CA LEU A 130 13.21 -5.81 -11.43
C LEU A 130 14.32 -5.17 -12.25
N GLN A 131 14.98 -5.93 -13.12
CA GLN A 131 16.07 -5.41 -13.95
C GLN A 131 15.58 -4.42 -15.01
N ALA A 132 14.47 -4.72 -15.70
CA ALA A 132 13.89 -3.80 -16.68
C ALA A 132 13.36 -2.54 -16.00
N GLY A 133 12.71 -2.66 -14.84
CA GLY A 133 12.25 -1.52 -14.06
C GLY A 133 13.40 -0.61 -13.60
N ALA A 134 14.51 -1.20 -13.14
CA ALA A 134 15.73 -0.46 -12.80
C ALA A 134 16.30 0.30 -14.01
N ARG A 135 16.42 -0.36 -15.17
CA ARG A 135 16.90 0.29 -16.41
C ARG A 135 15.92 1.35 -16.92
N PHE A 136 14.61 1.18 -16.67
CA PHE A 136 13.57 2.14 -17.05
C PHE A 136 13.66 3.43 -16.25
N VAL A 137 13.80 3.36 -14.92
CA VAL A 137 13.90 4.57 -14.07
C VAL A 137 15.20 5.36 -14.30
N GLU A 138 16.24 4.73 -14.86
CA GLU A 138 17.45 5.43 -15.32
C GLU A 138 17.22 6.20 -16.64
N GLN A 139 16.19 5.83 -17.41
CA GLN A 139 15.92 6.33 -18.77
C GLN A 139 14.61 7.14 -18.87
N SER A 140 13.80 7.17 -17.82
CA SER A 140 12.51 7.85 -17.77
C SER A 140 12.35 8.64 -16.47
N ASP A 141 11.67 9.79 -16.57
CA ASP A 141 11.27 10.60 -15.42
C ASP A 141 9.98 10.09 -14.74
N VAL A 142 9.34 9.05 -15.29
CA VAL A 142 8.12 8.46 -14.71
C VAL A 142 8.50 7.59 -13.50
N PRO A 143 7.97 7.88 -12.30
CA PRO A 143 8.20 7.01 -11.15
C PRO A 143 7.50 5.67 -11.36
N LEU A 144 8.26 4.58 -11.29
CA LEU A 144 7.75 3.22 -11.47
C LEU A 144 7.72 2.46 -10.15
N ASN A 145 6.54 2.05 -9.70
CA ASN A 145 6.41 1.05 -8.64
C ASN A 145 6.35 -0.35 -9.26
N ILE A 146 7.00 -1.34 -8.63
CA ILE A 146 6.91 -2.75 -9.04
C ILE A 146 6.16 -3.53 -7.96
N ALA A 147 5.01 -4.09 -8.30
CA ALA A 147 4.17 -4.87 -7.40
C ALA A 147 4.30 -6.36 -7.70
N LEU A 148 5.02 -7.07 -6.84
CA LEU A 148 5.20 -8.52 -6.96
C LEU A 148 4.00 -9.24 -6.36
N TYR A 149 3.34 -10.11 -7.13
CA TYR A 149 2.16 -10.87 -6.70
C TYR A 149 2.43 -12.36 -6.50
N GLU A 150 1.57 -13.03 -5.75
CA GLU A 150 1.65 -14.46 -5.43
C GLU A 150 0.68 -15.31 -6.26
N ILE A 151 1.10 -16.52 -6.62
CA ILE A 151 0.26 -17.52 -7.29
C ILE A 151 0.38 -18.84 -6.52
N GLY A 152 1.53 -19.49 -6.60
CA GLY A 152 1.78 -20.81 -6.03
C GLY A 152 2.37 -20.77 -4.63
N VAL A 153 3.02 -19.66 -4.25
CA VAL A 153 3.71 -19.54 -2.95
C VAL A 153 3.36 -18.23 -2.26
N PRO A 154 2.85 -18.27 -1.01
CA PRO A 154 2.58 -17.05 -0.27
C PRO A 154 3.85 -16.22 -0.04
N LEU A 155 3.83 -14.95 -0.44
CA LEU A 155 4.97 -14.04 -0.30
C LEU A 155 5.04 -13.32 1.05
N SER A 156 6.18 -12.67 1.32
CA SER A 156 6.33 -11.71 2.42
C SER A 156 5.71 -10.36 2.04
N ALA A 157 4.43 -10.20 2.37
CA ALA A 157 3.61 -9.08 1.90
C ALA A 157 3.98 -7.79 2.63
N ASN A 158 4.17 -6.69 1.88
CA ASN A 158 4.22 -5.33 2.44
C ASN A 158 2.97 -4.51 2.09
N GLN A 159 2.11 -5.03 1.22
CA GLN A 159 0.83 -4.45 0.85
C GLN A 159 -0.23 -5.55 0.80
N LEU A 160 -1.40 -5.28 1.37
CA LEU A 160 -2.61 -6.08 1.19
C LEU A 160 -3.66 -5.20 0.48
N VAL A 161 -4.32 -5.75 -0.52
CA VAL A 161 -5.40 -5.09 -1.27
C VAL A 161 -6.70 -5.77 -0.91
N ASP A 162 -7.67 -5.03 -0.39
CA ASP A 162 -8.99 -5.57 -0.11
C ASP A 162 -9.74 -5.81 -1.43
N ILE A 163 -9.99 -7.08 -1.75
CA ILE A 163 -10.71 -7.47 -2.96
C ILE A 163 -12.12 -8.00 -2.64
N SER A 164 -12.63 -7.77 -1.43
CA SER A 164 -13.90 -8.33 -0.97
C SER A 164 -15.05 -7.96 -1.90
N SER A 165 -15.10 -6.70 -2.36
CA SER A 165 -16.14 -6.19 -3.26
C SER A 165 -16.08 -6.75 -4.69
N VAL A 166 -14.92 -7.25 -5.12
CA VAL A 166 -14.70 -7.81 -6.47
C VAL A 166 -14.37 -9.31 -6.45
N SER A 167 -14.40 -9.94 -5.28
CA SER A 167 -14.01 -11.34 -5.09
C SER A 167 -14.86 -12.31 -5.92
N ALA A 168 -16.17 -12.04 -6.04
CA ALA A 168 -17.07 -12.82 -6.90
C ALA A 168 -16.72 -12.67 -8.39
N LEU A 169 -16.37 -11.46 -8.84
CA LEU A 169 -15.95 -11.20 -10.22
C LEU A 169 -14.62 -11.90 -10.53
N LYS A 170 -13.65 -11.83 -9.62
CA LYS A 170 -12.40 -12.60 -9.74
C LYS A 170 -12.68 -14.09 -9.83
N ALA A 171 -13.54 -14.63 -8.95
CA ALA A 171 -13.91 -16.04 -8.98
C ALA A 171 -14.53 -16.46 -10.31
N GLU A 172 -15.41 -15.64 -10.89
CA GLU A 172 -15.98 -15.87 -12.22
C GLU A 172 -14.91 -15.84 -13.31
N ALA A 173 -14.01 -14.85 -13.29
CA ALA A 173 -12.90 -14.75 -14.24
C ALA A 173 -11.98 -15.98 -14.18
N MET A 174 -11.72 -16.53 -13.00
CA MET A 174 -10.93 -17.76 -12.84
C MET A 174 -11.58 -18.97 -13.53
N THR A 175 -12.91 -19.02 -13.61
CA THR A 175 -13.61 -20.13 -14.29
C THR A 175 -13.40 -20.17 -15.81
N CYS A 176 -12.91 -19.06 -16.40
CA CYS A 176 -12.62 -19.02 -17.83
C CYS A 176 -11.51 -19.98 -18.23
N PHE A 177 -10.59 -20.33 -17.32
CA PHE A 177 -9.46 -21.24 -17.53
C PHE A 177 -9.87 -22.70 -17.38
N ALA A 178 -10.93 -23.11 -18.05
CA ALA A 178 -11.50 -24.46 -17.93
C ALA A 178 -10.48 -25.55 -18.26
N SER A 179 -9.60 -25.31 -19.23
CA SER A 179 -8.51 -26.23 -19.57
C SER A 179 -7.56 -26.48 -18.39
N GLN A 180 -7.24 -25.44 -17.61
CA GLN A 180 -6.33 -25.54 -16.45
C GLN A 180 -7.04 -26.09 -15.23
N LEU A 181 -8.31 -25.71 -15.04
CA LEU A 181 -9.14 -26.19 -13.94
C LEU A 181 -9.52 -27.67 -14.07
N ALA A 182 -9.42 -28.24 -15.28
CA ALA A 182 -9.54 -29.67 -15.49
C ALA A 182 -8.34 -30.47 -14.94
N GLU A 183 -7.16 -29.85 -14.87
CA GLU A 183 -5.92 -30.47 -14.40
C GLU A 183 -5.71 -30.27 -12.89
N GLN A 184 -6.08 -29.11 -12.35
CA GLN A 184 -5.92 -28.76 -10.94
C GLN A 184 -7.01 -27.82 -10.40
N ARG A 185 -7.23 -27.85 -9.09
CA ARG A 185 -8.22 -27.00 -8.39
C ARG A 185 -7.70 -25.59 -8.12
N TYR A 186 -7.07 -24.95 -9.11
CA TYR A 186 -6.40 -23.66 -8.93
C TYR A 186 -7.33 -22.57 -8.40
N ALA A 187 -8.54 -22.44 -8.96
CA ALA A 187 -9.50 -21.42 -8.53
C ALA A 187 -9.86 -21.54 -7.02
N GLU A 188 -9.95 -22.75 -6.48
CA GLU A 188 -10.23 -22.98 -5.07
C GLU A 188 -9.01 -22.64 -4.18
N GLN A 189 -7.82 -23.03 -4.62
CA GLN A 189 -6.57 -22.74 -3.91
C GLN A 189 -6.32 -21.22 -3.84
N ILE A 190 -6.51 -20.51 -4.95
CA ILE A 190 -6.40 -19.05 -5.02
C ILE A 190 -7.48 -18.38 -4.16
N THR A 191 -8.72 -18.87 -4.20
CA THR A 191 -9.79 -18.36 -3.32
C THR A 191 -9.43 -18.53 -1.84
N GLY A 192 -8.92 -19.70 -1.46
CA GLY A 192 -8.46 -19.97 -0.10
C GLY A 192 -7.28 -19.08 0.31
N LEU A 193 -6.34 -18.82 -0.61
CA LEU A 193 -5.24 -17.89 -0.39
C LEU A 193 -5.75 -16.45 -0.16
N ASN A 194 -6.69 -15.98 -0.99
CA ASN A 194 -7.25 -14.64 -0.83
C ASN A 194 -8.03 -14.49 0.49
N GLN A 195 -8.75 -15.53 0.93
CA GLN A 195 -9.39 -15.54 2.25
C GLN A 195 -8.35 -15.56 3.38
N TYR A 196 -7.29 -16.36 3.26
CA TYR A 196 -6.21 -16.39 4.24
C TYR A 196 -5.57 -15.00 4.42
N ARG A 197 -5.41 -14.23 3.34
CA ARG A 197 -4.84 -12.87 3.40
C ARG A 197 -5.71 -11.85 4.15
N SER A 198 -6.98 -12.14 4.46
CA SER A 198 -7.78 -11.29 5.32
C SER A 198 -7.53 -11.50 6.82
N TYR A 199 -6.70 -12.47 7.22
CA TYR A 199 -6.46 -12.84 8.61
C TYR A 199 -6.06 -11.67 9.54
N THR A 200 -5.27 -10.72 9.02
CA THR A 200 -4.81 -9.54 9.77
C THR A 200 -5.68 -8.31 9.55
N LEU A 201 -6.76 -8.45 8.79
CA LEU A 201 -7.66 -7.37 8.41
C LEU A 201 -8.95 -7.45 9.26
N GLY A 202 -9.70 -6.34 9.30
CA GLY A 202 -10.95 -6.27 10.08
C GLY A 202 -12.04 -7.19 9.52
N LEU A 203 -13.06 -7.50 10.33
CA LEU A 203 -14.17 -8.42 9.98
C LEU A 203 -14.93 -8.07 8.68
N GLY A 204 -14.83 -6.82 8.21
CA GLY A 204 -15.43 -6.38 6.95
C GLY A 204 -14.68 -6.84 5.71
N VAL A 205 -13.43 -7.31 5.85
CA VAL A 205 -12.59 -7.77 4.74
C VAL A 205 -12.65 -9.30 4.67
N THR A 206 -13.27 -9.83 3.62
CA THR A 206 -13.46 -11.28 3.43
C THR A 206 -12.43 -11.91 2.51
N ALA A 207 -11.75 -11.10 1.69
CA ALA A 207 -10.70 -11.54 0.78
C ALA A 207 -9.70 -10.42 0.51
N ALA A 208 -8.42 -10.75 0.42
CA ALA A 208 -7.36 -9.82 0.05
C ALA A 208 -6.34 -10.45 -0.91
N GLU A 209 -5.73 -9.64 -1.76
CA GLU A 209 -4.54 -10.00 -2.52
C GLU A 209 -3.30 -9.40 -1.85
N ALA A 210 -2.22 -10.16 -1.81
CA ALA A 210 -0.98 -9.73 -1.18
C ALA A 210 0.07 -9.39 -2.23
N PHE A 211 0.76 -8.28 -1.99
CA PHE A 211 1.83 -7.81 -2.84
C PHE A 211 3.08 -7.49 -2.03
N HIS A 212 4.23 -7.63 -2.69
CA HIS A 212 5.46 -6.99 -2.28
C HIS A 212 5.78 -5.85 -3.24
N ILE A 213 5.59 -4.62 -2.79
CA ILE A 213 5.86 -3.41 -3.57
C ILE A 213 7.32 -3.01 -3.40
N VAL A 214 8.04 -2.92 -4.51
CA VAL A 214 9.28 -2.16 -4.63
C VAL A 214 8.89 -0.76 -5.09
N PHE A 215 8.95 0.20 -4.17
CA PHE A 215 8.57 1.58 -4.45
C PHE A 215 9.60 2.27 -5.36
N ALA A 216 9.16 3.25 -6.14
CA ALA A 216 9.97 3.93 -7.14
C ALA A 216 11.30 4.49 -6.63
N ASP A 217 11.36 4.93 -5.36
CA ASP A 217 12.58 5.41 -4.71
C ASP A 217 13.61 4.30 -4.41
N ALA A 218 13.17 3.05 -4.39
CA ALA A 218 13.98 1.87 -4.13
C ALA A 218 14.30 1.05 -5.40
N VAL A 219 13.62 1.32 -6.53
CA VAL A 219 13.91 0.67 -7.81
C VAL A 219 15.29 1.16 -8.32
N SER A 220 16.26 0.26 -8.39
CA SER A 220 17.64 0.56 -8.80
C SER A 220 18.33 -0.68 -9.38
N ALA A 221 19.45 -0.51 -10.07
CA ALA A 221 20.21 -1.63 -10.65
C ALA A 221 20.66 -2.70 -9.61
N THR A 222 20.59 -2.38 -8.32
CA THR A 222 20.99 -3.25 -7.21
C THR A 222 19.81 -3.68 -6.33
N VAL A 223 18.57 -3.74 -6.86
CA VAL A 223 17.42 -4.23 -6.08
C VAL A 223 17.73 -5.63 -5.57
N THR A 224 18.12 -5.70 -4.30
CA THR A 224 18.22 -6.95 -3.56
C THR A 224 16.93 -7.06 -2.79
N LEU A 225 16.09 -8.03 -3.12
CA LEU A 225 14.88 -8.25 -2.34
C LEU A 225 15.30 -8.63 -0.91
N PRO A 226 14.95 -7.80 0.10
CA PRO A 226 15.47 -8.00 1.44
C PRO A 226 14.91 -9.30 2.00
N SER A 227 15.70 -10.01 2.82
CA SER A 227 15.18 -11.14 3.58
C SER A 227 14.02 -10.69 4.47
N VAL A 228 13.17 -11.62 4.94
CA VAL A 228 12.07 -11.30 5.87
C VAL A 228 12.57 -10.50 7.09
N GLN A 229 13.79 -10.77 7.56
CA GLN A 229 14.41 -10.06 8.68
C GLN A 229 14.79 -8.62 8.30
N ASP A 230 15.37 -8.42 7.12
CA ASP A 230 15.72 -7.08 6.62
C ASP A 230 14.46 -6.23 6.38
N GLN A 231 13.39 -6.84 5.87
CA GLN A 231 12.10 -6.18 5.69
C GLN A 231 11.48 -5.75 7.02
N ALA A 232 11.53 -6.64 8.03
CA ALA A 232 11.04 -6.32 9.36
C ALA A 232 11.83 -5.15 9.97
N LEU A 233 13.17 -5.13 9.79
CA LEU A 233 14.03 -4.05 10.25
C LEU A 233 13.69 -2.72 9.58
N LEU A 234 13.55 -2.70 8.24
CA LEU A 234 13.21 -1.49 7.49
C LEU A 234 11.83 -0.92 7.91
N ARG A 235 10.83 -1.78 8.16
CA ARG A 235 9.54 -1.34 8.69
C ARG A 235 9.67 -0.76 10.10
N CYS A 236 10.52 -1.36 10.92
CA CYS A 236 10.82 -0.88 12.26
C CYS A 236 11.40 0.54 12.21
N GLU A 237 12.36 0.78 11.31
CA GLU A 237 12.99 2.09 11.10
C GLU A 237 11.98 3.13 10.60
N LYS A 238 11.17 2.80 9.59
CA LYS A 238 10.11 3.70 9.09
C LYS A 238 9.08 4.04 10.18
N ALA A 239 8.63 3.04 10.94
CA ALA A 239 7.69 3.26 12.05
C ALA A 239 8.29 4.16 13.14
N LEU A 240 9.59 4.00 13.43
CA LEU A 240 10.30 4.86 14.38
C LEU A 240 10.38 6.31 13.88
N GLN A 241 10.73 6.53 12.61
CA GLN A 241 10.79 7.87 12.00
C GLN A 241 9.42 8.55 12.03
N GLN A 242 8.36 7.83 11.69
CA GLN A 242 7.01 8.39 11.71
C GLN A 242 6.56 8.72 13.13
N SER A 243 6.82 7.83 14.10
CA SER A 243 6.53 8.12 15.50
C SER A 243 7.31 9.33 16.01
N GLN A 244 8.59 9.48 15.63
CA GLN A 244 9.39 10.67 15.97
C GLN A 244 8.77 11.95 15.40
N LEU A 245 8.27 11.93 14.17
CA LEU A 245 7.62 13.07 13.54
C LEU A 245 6.33 13.44 14.29
N GLU A 246 5.49 12.45 14.62
CA GLU A 246 4.26 12.64 15.39
C GLU A 246 4.54 13.23 16.78
N TYR A 247 5.53 12.70 17.49
CA TYR A 247 5.94 13.25 18.79
C TYR A 247 6.50 14.67 18.67
N THR A 248 7.24 14.98 17.60
CA THR A 248 7.73 16.33 17.35
C THR A 248 6.57 17.32 17.18
N HIS A 249 5.59 16.99 16.33
CA HIS A 249 4.38 17.80 16.18
C HIS A 249 3.59 17.94 17.48
N HIS A 250 3.49 16.87 18.28
CA HIS A 250 2.81 16.91 19.56
C HIS A 250 3.52 17.82 20.57
N ILE A 251 4.87 17.76 20.62
CA ILE A 251 5.68 18.66 21.45
C ILE A 251 5.47 20.12 21.03
N ASP A 252 5.46 20.42 19.73
CA ASP A 252 5.24 21.77 19.23
C ASP A 252 3.85 22.29 19.63
N SER A 253 2.81 21.45 19.53
CA SER A 253 1.46 21.77 20.00
C SER A 253 1.43 22.08 21.49
N LEU A 254 2.06 21.24 22.33
CA LEU A 254 2.12 21.46 23.78
C LEU A 254 2.90 22.71 24.17
N GLN A 255 3.96 23.05 23.41
CA GLN A 255 4.70 24.30 23.61
C GLN A 255 3.84 25.53 23.29
N SER A 256 3.04 25.47 22.22
CA SER A 256 2.07 26.50 21.88
C SER A 256 1.03 26.67 23.00
N ASP A 257 0.42 25.59 23.47
CA ASP A 257 -0.57 25.62 24.57
C ASP A 257 0.04 26.17 25.88
N LYS A 258 1.28 25.77 26.19
CA LYS A 258 2.02 26.31 27.35
C LYS A 258 2.21 27.82 27.23
N ALA A 259 2.56 28.34 26.05
CA ALA A 259 2.72 29.77 25.83
C ALA A 259 1.39 30.53 26.03
N VAL A 260 0.27 29.97 25.56
CA VAL A 260 -1.07 30.51 25.78
C VAL A 260 -1.42 30.56 27.27
N LEU A 261 -1.20 29.46 28.00
CA LEU A 261 -1.48 29.38 29.44
C LEU A 261 -0.58 30.32 30.26
N GLN A 262 0.70 30.46 29.90
CA GLN A 262 1.62 31.41 30.55
C GLN A 262 1.17 32.86 30.37
N LYS A 263 0.67 33.21 29.17
CA LYS A 263 0.09 34.53 28.91
C LYS A 263 -1.17 34.76 29.76
N ALA A 264 -2.11 33.80 29.76
CA ALA A 264 -3.33 33.90 30.56
C ALA A 264 -3.05 34.01 32.07
N LEU A 265 -2.04 33.29 32.58
CA LEU A 265 -1.61 33.41 33.97
C LEU A 265 -1.07 34.81 34.28
N LYS A 266 -0.24 35.37 33.40
CA LYS A 266 0.31 36.72 33.55
C LYS A 266 -0.79 37.78 33.54
N ASP A 267 -1.75 37.65 32.62
CA ASP A 267 -2.91 38.55 32.52
C ASP A 267 -3.78 38.46 33.79
N SER A 268 -4.02 37.24 34.31
CA SER A 268 -4.75 37.02 35.56
C SER A 268 -4.03 37.59 36.78
N GLN A 269 -2.70 37.50 36.84
CA GLN A 269 -1.89 38.10 37.91
C GLN A 269 -1.97 39.63 37.88
N HIS A 270 -1.91 40.23 36.69
CA HIS A 270 -2.05 41.67 36.51
C HIS A 270 -3.43 42.15 36.98
N ALA A 271 -4.50 41.50 36.53
CA ALA A 271 -5.87 41.83 36.93
C ALA A 271 -6.08 41.70 38.46
N ARG A 272 -5.49 40.67 39.08
CA ARG A 272 -5.51 40.51 40.54
C ARG A 272 -4.81 41.67 41.24
N GLN A 273 -3.64 42.09 40.76
CA GLN A 273 -2.86 43.16 41.37
C GLN A 273 -3.59 44.52 41.27
N GLU A 274 -4.24 44.81 40.16
CA GLU A 274 -5.11 45.99 40.00
C GLU A 274 -6.31 45.96 40.97
N ALA A 275 -6.94 44.80 41.14
CA ALA A 275 -8.03 44.63 42.09
C ALA A 275 -7.57 44.84 43.54
N GLU A 276 -6.41 44.31 43.92
CA GLU A 276 -5.80 44.52 45.25
C GLU A 276 -5.48 46.00 45.51
N GLN A 277 -4.91 46.71 44.52
CA GLN A 277 -4.64 48.15 44.61
C GLN A 277 -5.93 48.96 44.76
N THR A 278 -6.96 48.62 43.99
CA THR A 278 -8.28 49.25 44.07
C THR A 278 -8.90 49.03 45.45
N LEU A 279 -8.82 47.81 45.98
CA LEU A 279 -9.31 47.47 47.31
C LEU A 279 -8.58 48.27 48.41
N GLN A 280 -7.25 48.38 48.32
CA GLN A 280 -6.45 49.18 49.25
C GLN A 280 -6.82 50.67 49.18
N ALA A 281 -7.01 51.21 47.97
CA ALA A 281 -7.45 52.59 47.78
C ALA A 281 -8.82 52.83 48.45
N ILE A 282 -9.77 51.90 48.28
CA ILE A 282 -11.06 51.95 48.96
C ILE A 282 -10.89 51.95 50.49
N TYR A 283 -10.07 51.05 51.05
CA TYR A 283 -9.81 51.00 52.50
C TYR A 283 -9.15 52.26 53.06
N ALA A 284 -8.40 53.00 52.23
CA ALA A 284 -7.79 54.26 52.62
C ALA A 284 -8.78 55.44 52.69
N THR A 285 -9.97 55.33 52.07
CA THR A 285 -10.96 56.41 52.06
C THR A 285 -11.60 56.65 53.44
N ARG A 286 -11.91 57.93 53.75
CA ARG A 286 -12.60 58.31 54.99
C ARG A 286 -13.98 57.69 55.10
N SER A 287 -14.74 57.63 54.01
CA SER A 287 -16.09 57.05 53.95
C SER A 287 -16.11 55.56 54.34
N TRP A 288 -15.15 54.76 53.87
CA TRP A 288 -15.05 53.36 54.28
C TRP A 288 -14.74 53.22 55.77
N ARG A 289 -13.83 54.03 56.33
CA ARG A 289 -13.47 54.01 57.76
C ARG A 289 -14.65 54.33 58.69
N TRP A 290 -15.60 55.15 58.26
CA TRP A 290 -16.82 55.44 59.01
C TRP A 290 -17.86 54.31 58.87
N LEU A 291 -18.07 53.79 57.65
CA LEU A 291 -19.06 52.74 57.38
C LEU A 291 -18.65 51.36 57.96
N SER A 292 -17.37 51.04 58.03
CA SER A 292 -16.90 49.79 58.63
C SER A 292 -17.08 49.73 60.14
N ARG A 293 -16.91 50.86 60.83
CA ARG A 293 -17.26 51.00 62.25
C ARG A 293 -18.74 50.78 62.49
N LEU A 294 -19.61 51.24 61.58
CA LEU A 294 -21.06 50.97 61.62
C LEU A 294 -21.40 49.50 61.35
N LYS A 295 -20.72 48.82 60.42
CA LYS A 295 -20.87 47.37 60.22
C LYS A 295 -20.45 46.54 61.44
N TYR A 296 -19.37 46.94 62.12
CA TYR A 296 -18.92 46.26 63.34
C TYR A 296 -19.92 46.44 64.51
N LEU A 297 -20.65 47.55 64.54
CA LEU A 297 -21.73 47.81 65.51
C LEU A 297 -23.04 47.07 65.18
N LEU A 298 -23.31 46.79 63.90
CA LEU A 298 -24.51 46.07 63.45
C LEU A 298 -24.34 44.54 63.37
N GLY A 299 -23.11 44.02 63.52
CA GLY A 299 -22.79 42.59 63.48
C GLY A 299 -22.64 41.90 64.85
N ARG A 300 -23.02 42.57 65.96
CA ARG A 300 -23.09 41.99 67.32
C ARG A 300 -24.53 41.88 67.85
N GLY A 301 -25.50 41.67 66.95
CA GLY A 301 -26.87 41.27 67.27
C GLY A 301 -27.04 39.78 67.03
#